data_AF-A0A822IVS2-F1
#
_entry.id   AF-A0A822IVS2-F1
#
_cell.length_a   1.000
_cell.length_b   1.000
_cell.length_c   1.000
_cell.angle_alpha   90.00
_cell.angle_beta   90.00
_cell.angle_gamma   90.00
#
_symmetry.space_group_name_H-M   'P 1'
#
loop_
_entity.id
_entity.type
_entity.pdbx_description
1 polymer ?
#
loop_
_entity_poly.entity_id
_entity_poly.type
_entity_poly.pdbx_seq_one_letter_code
_entity_poly.pdbx_strand_id
1 'polypeptide(L)'
;MGLIGLPEIILILAVAIFFFGPDKIPELARSLGKATGEFKKAQMETEREIKKVDEPTDERDTKIHNLAIEMGVDVQNKTSEQLVEEIRSKIRSKETKTASNIAG
;
A
#
# COMPACT_ATOMS: atom_id res chain seq x y z
N MET A 1 -16.70 -42.32 3.94
CA MET A 1 -15.97 -41.60 2.88
C MET A 1 -14.56 -41.38 3.38
N GLY A 2 -13.63 -42.26 3.01
CA GLY A 2 -12.24 -42.17 3.48
C GLY A 2 -11.54 -40.97 2.84
N LEU A 3 -10.83 -40.19 3.65
CA LEU A 3 -9.89 -39.18 3.15
C LEU A 3 -8.81 -39.90 2.35
N ILE A 4 -8.48 -39.37 1.18
CA ILE A 4 -7.36 -39.87 0.36
C ILE A 4 -6.11 -39.79 1.24
N GLY A 5 -5.54 -40.94 1.55
CA GLY A 5 -4.34 -41.04 2.36
C GLY A 5 -3.09 -40.66 1.57
N LEU A 6 -1.98 -40.54 2.29
CA LEU A 6 -0.67 -40.36 1.66
C LEU A 6 -0.33 -41.46 0.64
N PRO A 7 -0.64 -42.76 0.86
CA PRO A 7 -0.37 -43.81 -0.12
C PRO A 7 -1.09 -43.59 -1.47
N GLU A 8 -2.36 -43.21 -1.43
CA GLU A 8 -3.16 -42.95 -2.62
C GLU A 8 -2.65 -41.74 -3.40
N ILE A 9 -2.21 -40.68 -2.71
CA ILE A 9 -1.59 -39.50 -3.35
C ILE A 9 -0.28 -39.88 -4.06
N ILE A 10 0.56 -40.71 -3.43
CA ILE A 10 1.83 -41.17 -4.03
C ILE A 10 1.56 -42.01 -5.28
N LEU A 11 0.55 -42.88 -5.26
CA LEU A 11 0.17 -43.68 -6.43
C LEU A 11 -0.24 -42.79 -7.61
N ILE A 12 -1.08 -41.78 -7.36
CA ILE A 12 -1.51 -40.83 -8.39
C ILE A 12 -0.31 -40.05 -8.94
N LEU A 13 0.58 -39.59 -8.06
CA LEU A 13 1.79 -38.87 -8.46
C LEU A 13 2.73 -39.74 -9.30
N ALA A 14 2.88 -41.02 -8.95
CA ALA A 14 3.69 -41.97 -9.72
C ALA A 14 3.13 -42.17 -11.13
N VAL A 15 1.80 -42.30 -11.28
CA VAL A 15 1.16 -42.39 -12.59
C VAL A 15 1.34 -41.08 -13.38
N ALA A 16 1.17 -39.92 -12.74
CA ALA A 16 1.41 -38.64 -13.39
C ALA A 16 2.87 -38.49 -13.88
N ILE A 17 3.84 -38.90 -13.05
CA ILE A 17 5.26 -38.92 -13.41
C ILE A 17 5.55 -39.93 -14.51
N PHE A 18 4.84 -41.05 -14.59
CA PHE A 18 5.00 -42.01 -15.69
C PHE A 18 4.59 -41.41 -17.04
N PHE A 19 3.50 -40.64 -17.09
CA PHE A 19 3.04 -39.99 -18.31
C PHE A 19 3.84 -38.73 -18.68
N PHE A 20 4.13 -37.88 -17.71
CA PHE A 20 4.78 -36.59 -17.95
C PHE A 20 6.31 -36.66 -17.83
N GLY A 21 6.85 -37.67 -17.16
CA GLY A 21 8.26 -37.81 -16.83
C GLY A 21 8.63 -37.12 -15.51
N PRO A 22 9.64 -37.63 -14.78
CA PRO A 22 10.07 -37.09 -13.49
C PRO A 22 10.65 -35.67 -13.60
N ASP A 23 11.21 -35.32 -14.75
CA ASP A 23 11.84 -34.02 -14.99
C ASP A 23 10.83 -32.87 -15.12
N LYS A 24 9.56 -33.17 -15.47
CA LYS A 24 8.53 -32.14 -15.66
C LYS A 24 8.08 -31.50 -14.36
N ILE A 25 8.08 -32.23 -13.25
CA ILE A 25 7.70 -31.67 -11.94
C ILE A 25 8.70 -30.58 -11.50
N PRO A 26 10.03 -30.83 -11.47
CA PRO A 26 11.03 -29.78 -11.20
C PRO A 26 11.00 -28.62 -12.20
N GLU A 27 10.79 -28.91 -13.48
CA GLU A 27 10.73 -27.88 -14.54
C GLU A 27 9.57 -26.91 -14.31
N LEU A 28 8.36 -27.44 -14.05
CA LEU A 28 7.17 -26.64 -13.73
C LEU A 28 7.32 -25.86 -12.42
N ALA A 29 7.89 -26.47 -11.39
CA ALA A 29 8.15 -25.79 -10.13
C ALA A 29 9.13 -24.61 -10.32
N ARG A 30 10.19 -24.79 -11.13
CA ARG A 30 11.14 -23.72 -11.46
C ARG A 30 10.48 -22.60 -12.26
N SER A 31 9.67 -22.92 -13.27
CA SER A 31 9.00 -21.89 -14.10
C SER A 31 7.97 -21.10 -13.29
N LEU A 32 7.16 -21.78 -12.48
CA LEU A 32 6.19 -21.15 -11.59
C LEU A 32 6.87 -20.30 -10.52
N GLY A 33 7.98 -20.79 -9.96
CA GLY A 33 8.79 -20.04 -9.00
C GLY A 33 9.37 -18.75 -9.58
N LYS A 34 9.89 -18.80 -10.81
CA LYS A 34 10.35 -17.61 -11.54
C LYS A 34 9.20 -16.63 -11.77
N ALA A 35 8.08 -17.09 -12.31
CA ALA A 35 6.91 -16.25 -12.58
C ALA A 35 6.38 -15.58 -11.30
N THR A 36 6.29 -16.33 -10.19
CA THR A 36 5.88 -15.79 -8.89
C THR A 36 6.87 -14.76 -8.36
N GLY A 37 8.18 -15.00 -8.53
CA GLY A 37 9.23 -14.08 -8.13
C GLY A 37 9.18 -12.76 -8.91
N GLU A 38 9.03 -12.83 -10.23
CA GLU A 38 8.88 -11.67 -11.10
C GLU A 38 7.58 -10.91 -10.79
N PHE A 39 6.47 -11.61 -10.59
CA PHE A 39 5.20 -11.01 -10.20
C PHE A 39 5.29 -10.28 -8.85
N LYS A 40 5.97 -10.86 -7.85
CA LYS A 40 6.22 -10.20 -6.56
C LYS A 40 7.09 -8.96 -6.72
N LYS A 41 8.13 -9.02 -7.56
CA LYS A 41 9.00 -7.89 -7.85
C LYS A 41 8.23 -6.74 -8.51
N ALA A 42 7.41 -7.05 -9.51
CA ALA A 42 6.57 -6.06 -10.19
C ALA A 42 5.58 -5.41 -9.21
N GLN A 43 4.91 -6.18 -8.36
CA GLN A 43 4.04 -5.63 -7.31
C GLN A 43 4.77 -4.67 -6.36
N MET A 44 5.98 -5.03 -5.92
CA MET A 44 6.78 -4.16 -5.05
C MET A 44 7.21 -2.87 -5.76
N GLU A 45 7.52 -2.95 -7.05
CA GLU A 45 7.87 -1.78 -7.85
C GLU A 45 6.66 -0.86 -8.03
N THR A 46 5.50 -1.42 -8.37
CA THR A 46 4.23 -0.69 -8.42
C THR A 46 3.89 -0.03 -7.09
N GLU A 47 4.02 -0.74 -5.96
CA GLU A 47 3.77 -0.13 -4.63
C GLU A 47 4.72 1.03 -4.33
N ARG A 48 6.00 0.90 -4.72
CA ARG A 48 6.98 1.99 -4.58
C ARG A 48 6.68 3.18 -5.47
N GLU A 49 6.23 2.94 -6.71
CA GLU A 49 5.82 4.01 -7.62
C GLU A 49 4.58 4.73 -7.09
N ILE A 50 3.57 4.00 -6.60
CA ILE A 50 2.38 4.61 -5.99
C ILE A 50 2.78 5.45 -4.76
N LYS A 51 3.64 4.92 -3.87
CA LYS A 51 4.14 5.68 -2.71
C LYS A 51 4.95 6.93 -3.10
N LYS A 52 5.65 6.90 -4.23
CA LYS A 52 6.36 8.07 -4.76
C LYS A 52 5.43 9.14 -5.34
N VAL A 53 4.23 8.75 -5.79
CA VAL A 53 3.20 9.71 -6.24
C VAL A 53 2.55 10.42 -5.05
N ASP A 54 2.48 9.78 -3.88
CA ASP A 54 2.03 10.39 -2.62
C ASP A 54 3.14 11.12 -1.83
N GLU A 55 4.42 11.02 -2.25
CA GLU A 55 5.48 11.90 -1.75
C GLU A 55 5.37 13.27 -2.44
N PRO A 56 5.32 14.39 -1.67
CA PRO A 56 5.10 15.71 -2.24
C PRO A 56 6.28 16.10 -3.13
N THR A 57 6.07 16.03 -4.44
CA THR A 57 7.03 16.42 -5.47
C THR A 57 6.94 17.91 -5.84
N ASP A 58 6.04 18.66 -5.21
CA ASP A 58 5.85 20.09 -5.41
C ASP A 58 6.29 20.88 -4.17
N GLU A 59 7.15 21.90 -4.32
CA GLU A 59 7.55 22.81 -3.23
C GLU A 59 6.34 23.39 -2.47
N ARG A 60 5.18 23.51 -3.14
CA ARG A 60 3.93 23.98 -2.54
C ARG A 60 3.42 23.02 -1.48
N ASP A 61 3.50 21.72 -1.71
CA ASP A 61 3.05 20.71 -0.74
C ASP A 61 3.97 20.66 0.48
N THR A 62 5.28 20.84 0.28
CA THR A 62 6.22 20.97 1.41
C THR A 62 5.92 22.22 2.25
N LYS A 63 5.56 23.35 1.61
CA LYS A 63 5.18 24.60 2.31
C LYS A 63 3.87 24.43 3.07
N ILE A 64 2.88 23.77 2.48
CA ILE A 64 1.59 23.49 3.14
C ILE A 64 1.79 22.52 4.33
N HIS A 65 2.61 21.48 4.16
CA HIS A 65 2.95 20.54 5.22
C HIS A 65 3.65 21.23 6.41
N ASN A 66 4.64 22.07 6.13
CA ASN A 66 5.34 22.84 7.17
C ASN A 66 4.41 23.83 7.90
N LEU A 67 3.52 24.51 7.16
CA LEU A 67 2.51 25.40 7.74
C LEU A 67 1.50 24.64 8.61
N ALA A 68 1.11 23.43 8.21
CA ALA A 68 0.22 22.57 8.98
C ALA A 68 0.85 22.16 10.33
N ILE A 69 2.13 21.76 10.32
CA ILE A 69 2.88 21.42 11.54
C ILE A 69 3.00 22.64 12.46
N GLU A 70 3.33 23.81 11.90
CA GLU A 70 3.45 25.06 12.67
C GLU A 70 2.13 25.47 13.34
N MET A 71 1.00 25.15 12.71
CA MET A 71 -0.33 25.39 13.26
C MET A 71 -0.91 24.22 14.08
N GLY A 72 -0.10 23.19 14.36
CA GLY A 72 -0.46 22.03 15.16
C GLY A 72 -1.60 21.20 14.55
N VAL A 73 -1.66 21.09 13.22
CA VAL A 73 -2.59 20.24 12.48
C VAL A 73 -1.97 18.85 12.31
N ASP A 74 -2.76 17.80 12.54
CA ASP A 74 -2.31 16.42 12.29
C ASP A 74 -2.23 16.16 10.79
N VAL A 75 -1.02 15.85 10.32
CA VAL A 75 -0.65 15.64 8.92
C VAL A 75 -0.71 14.19 8.47
N GLN A 76 -0.92 13.24 9.39
CA GLN A 76 -0.86 11.83 9.06
C GLN A 76 -2.13 11.39 8.32
N ASN A 77 -1.96 10.76 7.17
CA ASN A 77 -3.05 10.25 6.31
C ASN A 77 -4.02 11.31 5.77
N LYS A 78 -3.55 12.55 5.53
CA LYS A 78 -4.36 13.62 4.93
C LYS A 78 -3.74 14.16 3.65
N THR A 79 -4.60 14.46 2.68
CA THR A 79 -4.22 15.09 1.41
C THR A 79 -3.96 16.59 1.60
N SER A 80 -3.23 17.22 0.67
CA SER A 80 -2.94 18.66 0.68
C SER A 80 -4.21 19.51 0.75
N GLU A 81 -5.29 19.10 0.09
CA GLU A 81 -6.58 19.78 0.10
C GLU A 81 -7.25 19.72 1.48
N GLN A 82 -7.20 18.56 2.14
CA GLN A 82 -7.76 18.37 3.48
C GLN A 82 -7.00 19.18 4.54
N LEU A 83 -5.68 19.29 4.38
CA LEU A 83 -4.83 20.10 5.25
C LEU A 83 -5.19 21.59 5.14
N VAL A 84 -5.36 22.11 3.93
CA VAL A 84 -5.73 23.52 3.68
C VAL A 84 -7.08 23.86 4.30
N GLU A 85 -8.07 22.97 4.20
CA GLU A 85 -9.40 23.21 4.77
C GLU A 85 -9.37 23.24 6.31
N GLU A 86 -8.61 22.35 6.93
CA GLU A 86 -8.47 22.28 8.39
C GLU A 86 -7.70 23.49 8.94
N ILE A 87 -6.62 23.89 8.25
CA ILE A 87 -5.89 25.16 8.49
C ILE A 87 -6.86 26.35 8.47
N ARG A 88 -7.70 26.45 7.43
CA ARG A 88 -8.65 27.55 7.25
C ARG A 88 -9.70 27.57 8.35
N SER A 89 -10.17 26.40 8.80
CA SER A 89 -11.13 26.27 9.90
C SER A 89 -10.56 26.74 11.25
N LYS A 90 -9.30 26.41 11.56
CA LYS A 90 -8.61 26.85 12.78
C LYS A 90 -8.33 28.36 12.80
N ILE A 91 -8.02 28.95 11.65
CA ILE A 91 -7.85 30.41 11.51
C ILE A 91 -9.19 31.13 11.74
N ARG A 92 -10.26 30.65 11.09
CA ARG A 92 -11.59 31.28 11.18
C ARG A 92 -12.21 31.20 12.58
N SER A 93 -11.93 30.14 13.35
CA SER A 93 -12.44 30.00 14.72
C SER A 93 -11.66 30.83 15.76
N LYS A 94 -10.44 31.29 15.44
CA LYS A 94 -9.66 32.18 16.31
C LYS A 94 -10.08 33.65 16.17
N GLU A 95 -10.53 34.09 14.99
CA GLU A 95 -10.94 35.49 14.78
C GLU A 95 -12.27 35.85 15.47
N THR A 96 -13.23 34.93 15.58
CA THR A 96 -14.53 35.21 16.18
C THR A 96 -14.50 35.39 17.70
N LYS A 97 -13.52 34.83 18.41
CA LYS A 97 -13.34 35.07 19.85
C LYS A 97 -12.65 36.39 20.18
N THR A 98 -11.85 36.95 19.27
CA THR A 98 -11.18 38.25 19.49
C THR A 98 -12.14 39.42 19.28
N ALA A 99 -13.06 39.33 18.30
CA ALA A 99 -14.03 40.40 18.02
C ALA A 99 -15.09 40.59 19.12
N SER A 100 -15.42 39.54 19.89
CA SER A 100 -16.42 39.62 20.96
C SER A 100 -15.89 40.28 22.25
N ASN A 101 -14.58 40.29 22.49
CA ASN A 101 -13.98 40.84 23.71
C ASN A 101 -13.58 42.33 23.61
N ILE A 102 -13.73 42.94 22.45
CA ILE A 102 -13.47 44.37 22.22
C ILE A 102 -14.76 45.20 22.15
N ALA A 103 -15.93 44.56 22.19
CA ALA A 103 -17.24 45.19 22.03
C ALA A 103 -18.15 45.08 23.27
N GLY A 104 -17.64 44.59 24.40
CA GLY A 104 -18.31 44.55 25.70
C GLY A 104 -17.48 45.26 26.76
#